data_AF-A0A2M7L529-F1
#
_entry.id   AF-A0A2M7L529-F1
#
_cell.length_a   1.000
_cell.length_b   1.000
_cell.length_c   1.000
_cell.angle_alpha   90.00
_cell.angle_beta   90.00
_cell.angle_gamma   90.00
#
_symmetry.space_group_name_H-M   'P 1'
#
loop_
_entity.id
_entity.type
_entity.pdbx_description
1 polymer ?
#
loop_
_entity_poly.entity_id
_entity_poly.type
_entity_poly.pdbx_seq_one_letter_code
_entity_poly.pdbx_strand_id
1 'polypeptide(L)'
;MKAIIIFTRRLLCAMLLAALANTTLACAGSHHLVVHASAYNSLRTQTSGNPAIGAWGDRLKPGMKMIAVSRDLIRMGLKHNTRVKIKGLPGYYLVKDKMHKRWQRKIDIYMGTDVKAARHWGKRKVVISW
;
A
#
# COMPACT_ATOMS: atom_id res chain seq x y z
N MET A 1 -21.34 60.65 -5.80
CA MET A 1 -21.84 59.40 -5.18
C MET A 1 -21.83 58.18 -6.12
N LYS A 2 -21.97 58.32 -7.45
CA LYS A 2 -21.98 57.17 -8.39
C LYS A 2 -20.62 56.47 -8.61
N ALA A 3 -19.50 57.16 -8.42
CA ALA A 3 -18.15 56.62 -8.66
C ALA A 3 -17.65 55.64 -7.58
N ILE A 4 -18.08 55.83 -6.32
CA ILE A 4 -17.65 54.99 -5.18
C ILE A 4 -18.26 53.59 -5.23
N ILE A 5 -19.49 53.47 -5.77
CA ILE A 5 -20.23 52.20 -5.89
C ILE A 5 -19.66 51.29 -7.01
N ILE A 6 -19.05 51.88 -8.04
CA ILE A 6 -18.42 51.13 -9.14
C ILE A 6 -17.08 50.51 -8.70
N PHE A 7 -16.36 51.20 -7.81
CA PHE A 7 -15.06 50.76 -7.30
C PHE A 7 -15.19 49.55 -6.37
N THR A 8 -16.21 49.55 -5.50
CA THR A 8 -16.46 48.44 -4.56
C THR A 8 -16.99 47.18 -5.25
N ARG A 9 -17.75 47.30 -6.36
CA ARG A 9 -18.19 46.13 -7.15
C ARG A 9 -17.05 45.45 -7.93
N ARG A 10 -16.04 46.19 -8.39
CA ARG A 10 -14.90 45.61 -9.11
C ARG A 10 -13.90 44.90 -8.18
N LEU A 11 -13.70 45.42 -6.97
CA LEU A 11 -12.83 44.76 -5.99
C LEU A 11 -13.42 43.48 -5.39
N LEU A 12 -14.75 43.39 -5.19
CA LEU A 12 -15.38 42.15 -4.72
C LEU A 12 -15.30 41.01 -5.76
N CYS A 13 -15.36 41.34 -7.06
CA CYS A 13 -15.26 40.32 -8.12
C CYS A 13 -13.84 39.73 -8.24
N ALA A 14 -12.80 40.54 -8.01
CA ALA A 14 -11.41 40.09 -8.08
C ALA A 14 -11.01 39.15 -6.94
N MET A 15 -11.61 39.30 -5.74
CA MET A 15 -11.37 38.38 -4.62
C MET A 15 -12.12 37.04 -4.74
N LEU A 16 -13.28 37.01 -5.42
CA LEU A 16 -13.98 35.74 -5.70
C LEU A 16 -13.30 34.89 -6.78
N LEU A 17 -12.61 35.50 -7.75
CA LEU A 17 -11.84 34.78 -8.77
C LEU A 17 -10.52 34.18 -8.23
N ALA A 18 -9.91 34.78 -7.21
CA ALA A 18 -8.68 34.27 -6.60
C ALA A 18 -8.89 33.06 -5.68
N ALA A 19 -10.12 32.84 -5.18
CA ALA A 19 -10.43 31.70 -4.31
C ALA A 19 -10.70 30.39 -5.05
N LEU A 20 -10.86 30.43 -6.39
CA LEU A 20 -11.17 29.25 -7.22
C LEU A 20 -9.94 28.57 -7.83
N ALA A 21 -8.75 29.15 -7.72
CA ALA A 21 -7.54 28.63 -8.37
C ALA A 21 -6.70 27.66 -7.52
N ASN A 22 -7.03 27.48 -6.23
CA ASN A 22 -6.24 26.66 -5.30
C ASN A 22 -6.87 25.29 -5.00
N THR A 23 -7.67 24.75 -5.91
CA THR A 23 -7.95 23.31 -5.94
C THR A 23 -6.76 22.60 -6.56
N THR A 24 -5.65 22.56 -5.82
CA THR A 24 -4.59 21.59 -6.10
C THR A 24 -5.23 20.22 -6.00
N LEU A 25 -5.49 19.60 -7.16
CA LEU A 25 -5.77 18.19 -7.27
C LEU A 25 -4.56 17.49 -6.64
N ALA A 26 -4.68 17.14 -5.36
CA ALA A 26 -3.81 16.18 -4.73
C ALA A 26 -4.15 14.84 -5.39
N CYS A 27 -3.62 14.63 -6.60
CA CYS A 27 -3.58 13.34 -7.24
C CYS A 27 -2.74 12.47 -6.30
N ALA A 28 -3.43 11.72 -5.43
CA ALA A 28 -2.82 10.66 -4.65
C ALA A 28 -2.13 9.73 -5.67
N GLY A 29 -0.81 9.83 -5.78
CA GLY A 29 -0.02 9.10 -6.76
C GLY A 29 -0.16 7.61 -6.52
N SER A 30 -1.17 6.99 -7.13
CA SER A 30 -1.40 5.56 -7.03
C SER A 30 -0.39 4.86 -7.92
N HIS A 31 0.58 4.17 -7.32
CA HIS A 31 1.52 3.36 -8.07
C HIS A 31 0.85 2.04 -8.45
N HIS A 32 1.06 1.57 -9.69
CA HIS A 32 0.61 0.26 -10.15
C HIS A 32 1.79 -0.54 -10.67
N LEU A 33 1.95 -1.77 -10.19
CA LEU A 33 3.07 -2.62 -10.59
C LEU A 33 2.67 -4.09 -10.69
N VAL A 34 3.16 -4.76 -11.73
CA VAL A 34 3.10 -6.22 -11.84
C VAL A 34 4.25 -6.83 -11.05
N VAL A 35 3.94 -7.71 -10.10
CA VAL A 35 4.90 -8.39 -9.23
C VAL A 35 4.67 -9.89 -9.22
N HIS A 36 5.70 -10.66 -8.88
CA HIS A 36 5.56 -12.07 -8.55
C HIS A 36 5.02 -12.24 -7.13
N ALA A 37 3.89 -12.91 -6.98
CA ALA A 37 3.30 -13.24 -5.69
C ALA A 37 3.42 -14.74 -5.40
N SER A 38 3.93 -15.05 -4.22
CA SER A 38 3.72 -16.36 -3.58
C SER A 38 2.81 -16.19 -2.36
N ALA A 39 2.49 -17.31 -1.72
CA ALA A 39 1.83 -17.33 -0.42
C ALA A 39 2.65 -18.16 0.57
N TYR A 40 2.65 -17.72 1.82
CA TYR A 40 3.29 -18.42 2.94
C TYR A 40 2.34 -18.52 4.14
N ASN A 41 2.67 -19.42 5.07
CA ASN A 41 1.94 -19.64 6.31
C ASN A 41 2.91 -19.64 7.51
N SER A 42 2.39 -19.39 8.70
CA SER A 42 3.17 -19.42 9.96
C SER A 42 3.00 -20.77 10.66
N LEU A 43 3.29 -21.89 9.99
CA LEU A 43 3.34 -23.17 10.70
C LEU A 43 4.56 -23.21 11.61
N ARG A 44 4.38 -23.52 12.90
CA ARG A 44 5.49 -23.68 13.89
C ARG A 44 6.55 -24.69 13.42
N THR A 45 6.18 -25.65 12.58
CA THR A 45 7.08 -26.66 12.02
C THR A 45 8.01 -26.15 10.92
N GLN A 46 7.85 -24.90 10.47
CA GLN A 46 8.60 -24.30 9.35
C GLN A 46 9.49 -23.12 9.77
N THR A 47 9.60 -22.83 11.08
CA THR A 47 10.35 -21.67 11.59
C THR A 47 11.27 -22.08 12.74
N SER A 48 12.55 -21.75 12.63
CA SER A 48 13.48 -21.72 13.76
C SER A 48 13.35 -20.37 14.46
N GLY A 49 12.69 -20.33 15.62
CA GLY A 49 12.43 -19.10 16.40
C GLY A 49 10.94 -18.81 16.64
N ASN A 50 10.58 -17.54 16.88
CA ASN A 50 9.18 -17.13 17.09
C ASN A 50 8.56 -16.61 15.78
N PRO A 51 7.73 -17.40 15.07
CA PRO A 51 7.11 -17.00 13.80
C PRO A 51 6.12 -15.83 13.92
N ALA A 52 5.84 -15.40 15.15
CA ALA A 52 4.93 -14.29 15.41
C ALA A 52 5.63 -12.92 15.36
N ILE A 53 6.90 -12.81 14.98
CA ILE A 53 7.61 -11.52 14.93
C ILE A 53 8.12 -11.26 13.50
N GLY A 54 7.58 -10.25 12.82
CA GLY A 54 8.06 -9.82 11.50
C GLY A 54 9.43 -9.13 11.57
N ALA A 55 10.11 -8.91 10.44
CA ALA A 55 11.45 -8.30 10.46
C ALA A 55 11.50 -6.81 10.87
N TRP A 56 10.35 -6.20 11.16
CA TRP A 56 10.21 -4.89 11.80
C TRP A 56 9.77 -4.95 13.27
N GLY A 57 9.69 -6.15 13.86
CA GLY A 57 9.30 -6.36 15.26
C GLY A 57 7.79 -6.45 15.49
N ASP A 58 6.96 -6.42 14.44
CA ASP A 58 5.51 -6.55 14.59
C ASP A 58 5.10 -7.93 15.09
N ARG A 59 4.18 -7.96 16.07
CA ARG A 59 3.50 -9.19 16.45
C ARG A 59 2.46 -9.59 15.39
N LEU A 60 2.71 -10.71 14.73
CA LEU A 60 1.83 -11.31 13.73
C LEU A 60 0.72 -12.09 14.42
N LYS A 61 -0.54 -11.81 14.07
CA LYS A 61 -1.70 -12.60 14.49
C LYS A 61 -2.27 -13.35 13.29
N PRO A 62 -2.69 -14.62 13.44
CA PRO A 62 -3.43 -15.33 12.40
C PRO A 62 -4.62 -14.51 11.91
N GLY A 63 -4.86 -14.50 10.60
CA GLY A 63 -5.94 -13.74 9.96
C GLY A 63 -5.62 -12.28 9.61
N MET A 64 -4.43 -11.76 9.98
CA MET A 64 -4.00 -10.44 9.52
C MET A 64 -3.73 -10.42 8.01
N LYS A 65 -4.24 -9.41 7.30
CA LYS A 65 -3.92 -9.18 5.88
C LYS A 65 -2.58 -8.48 5.77
N MET A 66 -1.54 -9.26 5.50
CA MET A 66 -0.19 -8.73 5.40
C MET A 66 0.63 -9.37 4.28
N ILE A 67 1.67 -8.65 3.88
CA ILE A 67 2.63 -9.10 2.88
C ILE A 67 4.07 -8.88 3.35
N ALA A 68 4.95 -9.78 2.91
CA ALA A 68 6.38 -9.54 2.83
C ALA A 68 6.72 -8.98 1.45
N VAL A 69 7.63 -8.02 1.36
CA VAL A 69 8.02 -7.37 0.09
C VAL A 69 9.53 -7.46 -0.15
N SER A 70 9.93 -7.54 -1.41
CA SER A 70 11.33 -7.47 -1.79
C SER A 70 11.93 -6.09 -1.55
N ARG A 71 13.25 -6.03 -1.33
CA ARG A 71 13.94 -4.78 -0.94
C ARG A 71 13.89 -3.69 -2.01
N ASP A 72 13.78 -4.05 -3.28
CA ASP A 72 13.57 -3.11 -4.37
C ASP A 72 12.20 -2.42 -4.29
N LEU A 73 11.14 -3.15 -3.92
CA LEU A 73 9.81 -2.56 -3.71
C LEU A 73 9.79 -1.60 -2.52
N ILE A 74 10.57 -1.88 -1.47
CA ILE A 74 10.75 -0.95 -0.33
C ILE A 74 11.37 0.38 -0.82
N ARG A 75 12.38 0.32 -1.70
CA ARG A 75 12.98 1.51 -2.30
C ARG A 75 12.00 2.29 -3.18
N MET A 76 11.01 1.61 -3.75
CA MET A 76 9.91 2.21 -4.52
C MET A 76 8.77 2.78 -3.66
N GLY A 77 8.84 2.68 -2.33
CA GLY A 77 7.86 3.28 -1.43
C GLY A 77 6.97 2.30 -0.66
N LEU A 78 7.08 0.98 -0.88
CA LEU A 78 6.39 -0.02 -0.05
C LEU A 78 7.13 -0.22 1.28
N LYS A 79 7.12 0.82 2.10
CA LYS A 79 7.72 0.82 3.44
C LYS A 79 6.81 0.10 4.43
N HIS A 80 7.26 0.02 5.67
CA HIS A 80 6.49 -0.55 6.77
C HIS A 80 5.10 0.09 6.89
N ASN A 81 4.06 -0.73 7.07
CA ASN A 81 2.66 -0.32 7.16
C ASN A 81 2.06 0.33 5.91
N THR A 82 2.76 0.36 4.77
CA THR A 82 2.14 0.77 3.51
C THR A 82 0.92 -0.12 3.23
N ARG A 83 -0.20 0.50 2.85
CA ARG A 83 -1.42 -0.20 2.45
C ARG A 83 -1.32 -0.58 0.99
N VAL A 84 -1.47 -1.86 0.70
CA VAL A 84 -1.36 -2.41 -0.65
C VAL A 84 -2.67 -3.08 -1.04
N LYS A 85 -3.22 -2.71 -2.19
CA LYS A 85 -4.26 -3.48 -2.87
C LYS A 85 -3.61 -4.51 -3.76
N ILE A 86 -4.12 -5.74 -3.71
CA ILE A 86 -3.67 -6.82 -4.60
C ILE A 86 -4.87 -7.18 -5.47
N LYS A 87 -4.73 -7.01 -6.80
CA LYS A 87 -5.82 -7.29 -7.73
C LYS A 87 -6.26 -8.76 -7.60
N GLY A 88 -7.56 -8.95 -7.37
CA GLY A 88 -8.17 -10.27 -7.19
C GLY A 88 -8.18 -10.79 -5.74
N LEU A 89 -7.69 -10.02 -4.77
CA LEU A 89 -7.81 -10.33 -3.35
C LEU A 89 -8.59 -9.25 -2.60
N PRO A 90 -9.37 -9.63 -1.57
CA PRO A 90 -10.24 -8.70 -0.87
C PRO A 90 -9.47 -7.79 0.08
N GLY A 91 -9.82 -6.51 0.09
CA GLY A 91 -9.34 -5.52 1.07
C GLY A 91 -7.90 -5.06 0.85
N TYR A 92 -7.32 -4.50 1.90
CA TYR A 92 -5.93 -4.00 1.92
C TYR A 92 -5.03 -4.94 2.70
N TYR A 93 -3.80 -5.04 2.25
CA TYR A 93 -2.73 -5.78 2.89
C TYR A 93 -1.69 -4.79 3.41
N LEU A 94 -1.20 -5.00 4.62
CA LEU A 94 -0.13 -4.18 5.19
C LEU A 94 1.23 -4.80 4.90
N VAL A 95 2.19 -3.96 4.51
CA VAL A 95 3.58 -4.39 4.45
C VAL A 95 4.10 -4.56 5.87
N LYS A 96 4.36 -5.80 6.29
CA LYS A 96 4.81 -6.15 7.65
C LYS A 96 6.14 -6.90 7.69
N ASP A 97 6.68 -7.26 6.53
CA ASP A 97 7.95 -7.96 6.48
C ASP A 97 8.77 -7.64 5.21
N LYS A 98 10.07 -7.93 5.26
CA LYS A 98 11.01 -7.72 4.15
C LYS A 98 11.68 -9.03 3.75
N MET A 99 11.73 -9.30 2.45
CA MET A 99 12.31 -10.53 1.92
C MET A 99 13.84 -10.43 1.79
N HIS A 100 14.51 -11.59 1.70
CA HIS A 100 15.95 -11.67 1.40
C HIS A 100 16.32 -10.90 0.13
N LYS A 101 17.53 -10.30 0.09
CA LYS A 101 17.98 -9.34 -0.94
C LYS A 101 18.05 -9.90 -2.37
N ARG A 102 18.04 -11.24 -2.50
CA ARG A 102 18.01 -11.95 -3.78
C ARG A 102 16.69 -11.77 -4.54
N TRP A 103 15.61 -11.46 -3.84
CA TRP A 103 14.30 -11.30 -4.44
C TRP A 103 14.13 -9.90 -5.01
N GLN A 104 13.52 -9.82 -6.19
CA GLN A 104 13.19 -8.58 -6.89
C GLN A 104 11.75 -8.64 -7.41
N ARG A 105 11.05 -7.51 -7.39
CA ARG A 105 9.63 -7.35 -7.79
C ARG A 105 8.75 -8.49 -7.27
N LYS A 106 8.93 -8.84 -5.99
CA LYS A 106 8.31 -10.00 -5.37
C LYS A 106 7.60 -9.64 -4.09
N ILE A 107 6.41 -10.20 -3.93
CA ILE A 107 5.66 -10.20 -2.67
C ILE A 107 5.42 -11.64 -2.21
N ASP A 108 5.21 -11.80 -0.91
CA ASP A 108 4.74 -13.04 -0.30
C ASP A 108 3.52 -12.74 0.58
N ILE A 109 2.41 -13.40 0.29
CA ILE A 109 1.12 -13.12 0.92
C ILE A 109 0.94 -14.04 2.11
N TYR A 110 0.66 -13.47 3.27
CA TYR A 110 0.38 -14.24 4.46
C TYR A 110 -1.03 -14.83 4.42
N MET A 111 -1.12 -16.16 4.53
CA MET A 111 -2.40 -16.89 4.55
C MET A 111 -2.73 -17.44 5.94
N GLY A 112 -2.09 -16.96 7.01
CA GLY A 112 -2.36 -17.44 8.36
C GLY A 112 -1.88 -18.87 8.57
N THR A 113 -2.81 -19.71 9.04
CA THR A 113 -2.63 -21.15 9.25
C THR A 113 -3.25 -22.00 8.12
N ASP A 114 -3.85 -21.35 7.10
CA ASP A 114 -4.49 -22.06 6.01
C ASP A 114 -3.46 -22.54 4.96
N VAL A 115 -3.03 -23.79 5.15
CA VAL A 115 -2.09 -24.47 4.25
C VAL A 115 -2.71 -24.72 2.88
N LYS A 116 -4.01 -25.00 2.80
CA LYS A 116 -4.69 -25.29 1.54
C LYS A 116 -4.77 -24.03 0.68
N ALA A 117 -5.10 -22.89 1.27
CA ALA A 117 -5.09 -21.60 0.58
C ALA A 117 -3.72 -21.26 0.01
N ALA A 118 -2.64 -21.46 0.78
CA ALA A 118 -1.28 -21.20 0.30
C ALA A 118 -0.90 -22.12 -0.88
N ARG A 119 -1.27 -23.40 -0.82
CA ARG A 119 -1.02 -24.37 -1.91
C ARG A 119 -1.82 -24.04 -3.16
N HIS A 120 -3.11 -23.76 -3.04
CA HIS A 120 -3.96 -23.37 -4.16
C HIS A 120 -3.54 -22.04 -4.79
N TRP A 121 -3.00 -21.12 -3.99
CA TRP A 121 -2.45 -19.88 -4.51
C TRP A 121 -1.24 -20.11 -5.41
N GLY A 122 -0.28 -20.92 -4.97
CA GLY A 122 0.93 -21.21 -5.74
C GLY A 122 1.79 -19.97 -6.01
N LYS A 123 2.48 -19.93 -7.16
CA LYS A 123 3.27 -18.78 -7.60
C LYS A 123 2.63 -18.20 -8.85
N ARG A 124 2.28 -16.90 -8.81
CA ARG A 124 1.64 -16.22 -9.94
C ARG A 124 2.05 -14.76 -10.02
N LYS A 125 1.82 -14.11 -11.16
CA LYS A 125 1.95 -12.66 -11.28
C LYS A 125 0.64 -12.00 -10.85
N VAL A 126 0.74 -10.89 -10.12
CA VAL A 126 -0.41 -10.08 -9.71
C VAL A 126 -0.10 -8.61 -9.93
N VAL A 127 -1.15 -7.80 -10.08
CA VAL A 127 -1.03 -6.35 -10.05
C VAL A 127 -1.24 -5.88 -8.62
N ILE A 128 -0.31 -5.07 -8.13
CA ILE A 128 -0.45 -4.37 -6.85
C ILE A 128 -0.60 -2.87 -7.07
N SER A 129 -1.26 -2.20 -6.13
CA SER A 129 -1.25 -0.75 -6.03
C SER A 129 -1.14 -0.25 -4.60
N TRP A 130 -0.45 0.87 -4.43
CA TRP A 130 -0.17 1.52 -3.14
C TRP A 130 0.05 3.02 -3.31
#